data_AF-A0A969V2A2-F1
#
_entry.id   AF-A0A969V2A2-F1
#
_cell.length_a   1.000
_cell.length_b   1.000
_cell.length_c   1.000
_cell.angle_alpha   90.00
_cell.angle_beta   90.00
_cell.angle_gamma   90.00
#
_symmetry.space_group_name_H-M   'P 1'
#
loop_
_entity.id
_entity.type
_entity.pdbx_description
1 polymer ?
#
loop_
_entity_poly.entity_id
_entity_poly.type
_entity_poly.pdbx_seq_one_letter_code
_entity_poly.pdbx_strand_id
1 'polypeptide(L)'
;MAPLATIARSPAALTLTPRRAWQLTLDNGASLELGRLDTDARLNRFIATYPQVAALQAAKTQVDLRYLSGFTIRNAVSSAPSVMTASTTNKNL
;
A
#
# COMPACT_ATOMS: atom_id res chain seq x y z
N MET A 1 -12.61 -18.67 0.32
CA MET A 1 -12.23 -17.28 0.67
C MET A 1 -11.38 -17.36 1.92
N ALA A 2 -10.08 -17.06 1.82
CA ALA A 2 -9.16 -17.11 2.96
C ALA A 2 -9.38 -15.85 3.82
N PRO A 3 -9.48 -15.96 5.15
CA PRO A 3 -9.69 -14.81 6.01
C PRO A 3 -8.38 -14.05 6.27
N LEU A 4 -8.45 -12.73 6.38
CA LEU A 4 -7.31 -11.90 6.81
C LEU A 4 -6.76 -12.30 8.19
N ALA A 5 -7.60 -12.92 9.03
CA ALA A 5 -7.20 -13.51 10.30
C ALA A 5 -6.07 -14.55 10.16
N THR A 6 -5.97 -15.26 9.02
CA THR A 6 -4.90 -16.23 8.76
C THR A 6 -3.51 -15.58 8.75
N ILE A 7 -3.42 -14.30 8.40
CA ILE A 7 -2.15 -13.54 8.38
C ILE A 7 -2.03 -12.59 9.57
N ALA A 8 -2.87 -12.76 10.59
CA ALA A 8 -2.96 -11.89 11.77
C ALA A 8 -3.12 -10.40 11.41
N ARG A 9 -3.87 -10.11 10.33
CA ARG A 9 -4.19 -8.74 9.90
C ARG A 9 -5.67 -8.47 9.94
N SER A 10 -6.01 -7.20 10.12
CA SER A 10 -7.39 -6.72 10.17
C SER A 10 -7.63 -5.64 9.12
N PRO A 11 -8.79 -5.64 8.44
CA PRO A 11 -9.16 -4.57 7.55
C PRO A 11 -9.44 -3.30 8.38
N ALA A 12 -8.70 -2.22 8.13
CA ALA A 12 -8.89 -0.94 8.80
C ALA A 12 -9.89 -0.04 8.05
N ALA A 13 -9.84 -0.05 6.71
CA ALA A 13 -10.79 0.69 5.88
C ALA A 13 -10.95 0.04 4.51
N LEU A 14 -12.14 0.16 3.92
CA LEU A 14 -12.41 -0.22 2.54
C LEU A 14 -12.95 0.99 1.78
N THR A 15 -12.22 1.42 0.76
CA THR A 15 -12.51 2.64 0.00
C THR A 15 -12.81 2.30 -1.44
N LEU A 16 -13.90 2.86 -1.98
CA LEU A 16 -14.19 2.84 -3.41
C LEU A 16 -13.66 4.13 -4.05
N THR A 17 -12.67 3.99 -4.93
CA THR A 17 -12.07 5.14 -5.63
C THR A 17 -13.04 5.74 -6.65
N PRO A 18 -12.84 7.00 -7.10
CA PRO A 18 -13.64 7.61 -8.17
C PRO A 18 -13.63 6.80 -9.48
N ARG A 19 -12.56 6.01 -9.70
CA ARG A 19 -12.45 5.07 -10.83
C ARG A 19 -13.21 3.76 -10.58
N ARG A 20 -14.07 3.70 -9.55
CA ARG A 20 -14.81 2.54 -9.04
C ARG A 20 -13.93 1.32 -8.75
N ALA A 21 -12.66 1.52 -8.38
CA ALA A 21 -11.78 0.44 -7.95
C ALA A 21 -11.78 0.35 -6.41
N TRP A 22 -11.84 -0.86 -5.87
CA TRP A 22 -11.74 -1.12 -4.45
C TRP A 22 -10.29 -1.03 -3.96
N GLN A 23 -10.10 -0.32 -2.85
CA GLN A 23 -8.85 -0.19 -2.15
C GLN A 23 -9.06 -0.58 -0.69
N LEU A 24 -8.28 -1.55 -0.20
CA LEU A 24 -8.34 -2.04 1.17
C LEU A 24 -7.13 -1.52 1.96
N THR A 25 -7.36 -0.86 3.08
CA THR A 25 -6.32 -0.47 4.03
C THR A 25 -6.29 -1.43 5.20
N LEU A 26 -5.11 -1.90 5.58
CA LEU A 26 -4.88 -2.78 6.73
C LEU A 26 -4.49 -2.00 7.98
N ASP A 27 -4.54 -2.66 9.13
CA ASP A 27 -4.13 -2.16 10.45
C ASP A 27 -2.70 -1.61 10.52
N ASN A 28 -1.79 -2.16 9.71
CA ASN A 28 -0.39 -1.70 9.63
C ASN A 28 -0.19 -0.49 8.68
N GLY A 29 -1.27 0.06 8.14
CA GLY A 29 -1.24 1.15 7.15
C GLY A 29 -0.86 0.71 5.74
N ALA A 30 -0.78 -0.60 5.47
CA ALA A 30 -0.63 -1.09 4.10
C ALA A 30 -1.93 -0.86 3.31
N SER A 31 -1.80 -0.57 2.02
CA SER A 31 -2.91 -0.29 1.13
C SER A 31 -2.87 -1.22 -0.08
N LEU A 32 -3.93 -1.98 -0.29
CA LEU A 32 -4.08 -2.95 -1.37
C LEU A 32 -5.07 -2.42 -2.41
N GLU A 33 -4.63 -2.29 -3.66
CA GLU A 33 -5.53 -2.03 -4.78
C GLU A 33 -6.08 -3.35 -5.31
N LEU A 34 -7.33 -3.66 -4.96
CA LEU A 34 -8.02 -4.87 -5.41
C LEU A 34 -8.62 -4.68 -6.80
N GLY A 35 -8.91 -3.45 -7.22
CA GLY A 35 -9.50 -3.16 -8.54
C GLY A 35 -11.03 -3.31 -8.56
N ARG A 36 -11.61 -3.47 -9.76
CA ARG A 36 -13.07 -3.55 -9.97
C ARG A 36 -13.65 -4.96 -9.93
N LEU A 37 -12.86 -5.94 -10.38
CA LEU A 37 -13.27 -7.31 -10.64
C LEU A 37 -12.33 -8.27 -9.90
N ASP A 38 -12.80 -9.49 -9.64
CA ASP A 38 -12.03 -10.58 -9.04
C ASP A 38 -11.42 -10.23 -7.68
N THR A 39 -12.08 -9.36 -6.92
CA THR A 39 -11.64 -8.86 -5.60
C THR A 39 -11.30 -10.01 -4.66
N ASP A 40 -12.14 -11.05 -4.59
CA ASP A 40 -11.92 -12.22 -3.74
C ASP A 40 -10.70 -13.06 -4.18
N ALA A 41 -10.55 -13.29 -5.48
CA ALA A 41 -9.43 -14.06 -6.00
C ALA A 41 -8.09 -13.34 -5.76
N ARG A 42 -8.08 -12.01 -5.93
CA ARG A 42 -6.92 -11.16 -5.67
C ARG A 42 -6.57 -11.12 -4.19
N LEU A 43 -7.57 -11.01 -3.32
CA LEU A 43 -7.38 -11.05 -1.87
C LEU A 43 -6.82 -12.41 -1.41
N ASN A 44 -7.38 -13.51 -1.92
CA ASN A 44 -6.88 -14.85 -1.59
C ASN A 44 -5.41 -15.02 -1.98
N ARG A 45 -5.01 -14.51 -3.15
CA ARG A 45 -3.61 -14.55 -3.60
C ARG A 45 -2.71 -13.74 -2.69
N PHE A 46 -3.14 -12.55 -2.30
CA PHE A 46 -2.40 -11.73 -1.34
C PHE A 46 -2.18 -12.48 -0.03
N ILE A 47 -3.23 -13.09 0.53
CA ILE A 47 -3.14 -13.85 1.79
C ILE A 47 -2.15 -15.03 1.65
N ALA A 48 -2.17 -15.72 0.51
CA ALA A 48 -1.25 -16.82 0.25
C ALA A 48 0.22 -16.38 0.15
N THR A 49 0.50 -15.19 -0.41
CA THR A 49 1.88 -14.70 -0.62
C THR A 49 2.41 -13.84 0.53
N TYR A 50 1.52 -13.29 1.36
CA TYR A 50 1.86 -12.43 2.50
C TYR A 50 2.96 -12.99 3.43
N PRO A 51 2.90 -14.27 3.88
CA PRO A 51 3.95 -14.82 4.74
C PRO A 51 5.30 -15.00 4.02
N GLN A 52 5.30 -15.07 2.68
CA GLN A 52 6.51 -15.31 1.89
C GLN A 52 7.26 -14.03 1.53
N VAL A 53 6.62 -12.86 1.63
CA VAL A 53 7.20 -11.58 1.19
C VAL A 53 7.23 -10.58 2.34
N ALA A 54 8.40 -10.43 2.97
CA ALA A 54 8.62 -9.52 4.09
C ALA A 54 8.25 -8.05 3.75
N ALA A 55 8.44 -7.62 2.50
CA ALA A 55 8.09 -6.27 2.06
C ALA A 55 6.59 -5.95 2.20
N LEU A 56 5.71 -6.95 2.13
CA LEU A 56 4.26 -6.79 2.34
C LEU A 56 3.90 -6.53 3.81
N GLN A 57 4.77 -6.93 4.73
CA GLN A 57 4.56 -6.77 6.16
C GLN A 57 4.99 -5.38 6.67
N ALA A 58 5.77 -4.66 5.86
CA ALA A 58 6.21 -3.31 6.18
C ALA A 58 5.03 -2.32 6.25
N ALA A 59 5.16 -1.33 7.13
CA ALA A 59 4.17 -0.27 7.27
C ALA A 59 4.16 0.64 6.03
N LYS A 60 3.00 1.21 5.71
CA LYS A 60 2.81 2.17 4.60
C LYS A 60 3.24 1.60 3.23
N THR A 61 3.02 0.30 3.04
CA THR A 61 3.26 -0.39 1.77
C THR A 61 2.02 -0.30 0.89
N GLN A 62 2.19 0.09 -0.37
CA GLN A 62 1.14 0.04 -1.38
C GLN A 62 1.33 -1.19 -2.26
N VAL A 63 0.28 -1.99 -2.40
CA VAL A 63 0.29 -3.26 -3.15
C VAL A 63 -0.74 -3.17 -4.26
N ASP A 64 -0.30 -3.23 -5.52
CA ASP A 64 -1.19 -3.29 -6.68
C ASP A 64 -1.41 -4.75 -7.09
N LEU A 65 -2.63 -5.27 -6.87
CA LEU A 65 -3.03 -6.64 -7.19
C LEU A 65 -3.78 -6.73 -8.53
N ARG A 66 -3.74 -5.67 -9.36
CA ARG A 66 -4.57 -5.60 -10.58
C ARG A 66 -4.11 -6.52 -11.69
N TYR A 67 -2.88 -7.02 -11.61
CA TYR A 67 -2.28 -7.91 -12.58
C TYR A 67 -2.47 -9.38 -12.21
N LEU A 68 -2.89 -10.18 -13.19
CA LEU A 68 -3.18 -11.60 -12.98
C LEU A 68 -1.90 -12.42 -12.74
N SER A 69 -0.76 -11.98 -13.24
CA SER A 69 0.51 -12.73 -13.17
C SER A 69 1.44 -12.28 -12.04
N GLY A 70 1.08 -11.24 -11.28
CA GLY A 70 1.94 -10.69 -10.23
C GLY A 70 1.32 -9.48 -9.52
N PHE A 71 2.08 -8.88 -8.63
CA PHE A 71 1.69 -7.65 -7.95
C PHE A 71 2.88 -6.73 -7.75
N THR A 72 2.63 -5.42 -7.74
CA THR A 72 3.68 -4.42 -7.53
C THR A 72 3.65 -3.95 -6.09
N ILE A 73 4.80 -3.98 -5.42
CA ILE A 73 4.96 -3.47 -4.07
C ILE A 73 5.68 -2.12 -4.17
N ARG A 74 5.07 -1.08 -3.58
CA ARG A 74 5.70 0.22 -3.39
C ARG A 74 5.79 0.49 -1.90
N ASN A 75 6.99 0.40 -1.36
CA ASN A 75 7.26 0.86 0.00
C ASN A 75 7.50 2.37 -0.08
N ALA A 76 6.79 3.13 0.74
CA ALA A 76 7.15 4.53 0.95
C ALA A 76 8.50 4.56 1.67
N VAL A 77 9.60 4.62 0.91
CA VAL A 77 10.85 5.11 1.48
C VAL A 77 10.57 6.54 1.88
N SER A 78 10.64 6.83 3.18
CA SER A 78 10.49 8.18 3.70
C SER A 78 11.64 9.03 3.14
N SER A 79 11.48 9.56 1.92
CA SER A 79 12.24 10.72 1.49
C SER A 79 11.56 11.91 2.15
N ALA A 80 12.00 12.20 3.38
CA ALA A 80 11.66 13.47 4.01
C ALA A 80 12.17 14.58 3.07
N PRO A 81 11.32 15.52 2.63
CA PRO A 81 11.84 16.73 2.01
C PRO A 81 12.58 17.49 3.13
N SER A 82 13.91 17.57 3.04
CA SER A 82 14.68 18.51 3.85
C SER A 82 14.28 19.93 3.42
N VAL A 83 13.20 20.45 3.98
CA VAL A 83 12.85 21.87 3.93
C VAL A 83 13.45 22.55 5.16
N MET A 84 14.68 23.06 5.02
CA MET A 84 15.36 24.07 5.86
C MET A 84 16.73 24.31 5.20
N THR A 85 17.05 25.49 4.65
CA THR A 85 17.46 26.67 5.42
C THR A 85 17.16 28.01 4.73
N ALA A 86 17.08 29.02 5.60
CA ALA A 86 16.58 30.39 5.43
C ALA A 86 17.29 31.30 4.41
N SER A 87 16.54 32.30 3.96
CA SER A 87 17.02 33.56 3.40
C SER A 87 18.22 34.14 4.15
N THR A 88 19.24 34.63 3.43
CA THR A 88 20.00 35.82 3.85
C THR A 88 20.50 36.56 2.60
N THR A 89 19.98 37.78 2.47
CA THR A 89 20.40 38.93 1.68
C THR A 89 21.84 38.89 1.14
N ASN A 90 21.97 38.95 -0.18
CA ASN A 90 23.24 39.27 -0.84
C ASN A 90 23.29 40.79 -1.08
N LYS A 91 24.10 41.49 -0.29
CA LYS A 91 24.48 42.89 -0.52
C LYS A 91 25.98 43.00 -0.35
N ASN A 92 26.72 42.98 -1.45
CA ASN A 92 28.04 43.59 -1.50
C ASN A 92 28.26 44.26 -2.86
N LEU A 93 28.01 45.57 -2.83
CA LEU A 93 28.71 46.60 -3.61
C LEU A 93 30.18 46.64 -3.22
#